data_AF-A0AB35RL80-F1
#
_entry.id   AF-A0AB35RL80-F1
#
_cell.length_a   1.000
_cell.length_b   1.000
_cell.length_c   1.000
_cell.angle_alpha   90.00
_cell.angle_beta   90.00
_cell.angle_gamma   90.00
#
_symmetry.space_group_name_H-M   'P 1'
#
loop_
_entity.id
_entity.type
_entity.pdbx_description
1 polymer ?
#
loop_
_entity_poly.entity_id
_entity_poly.type
_entity_poly.pdbx_seq_one_letter_code
_entity_poly.pdbx_strand_id
1 'polypeptide(L)'
;MKWLKLIWKDNVISGIIVAVITAGTGAWFWEYVKRAMITVGGWASYKVTLPVWAVFIISLILLSLIPVLMLYAKSKVGGDSVEPKFFKYTKDNIFGINVTWRWSRNFGSYECYVSNLNKRCPKCHAILDENDYSYPTISCITDWCGWQPEEKYAGLHSSELQQKIYTEIDRRVHSGEYKLR
;
A
#
# COMPACT_ATOMS: atom_id res chain seq x y z
N MET A 1 -17.42 32.11 3.75
CA MET A 1 -16.59 33.35 3.84
C MET A 1 -17.34 34.63 4.25
N LYS A 2 -18.69 34.68 4.34
CA LYS A 2 -19.41 35.89 4.81
C LYS A 2 -19.30 36.14 6.33
N TRP A 3 -19.11 35.08 7.12
CA TRP A 3 -19.07 35.16 8.59
C TRP A 3 -17.79 35.80 9.15
N LEU A 4 -16.64 35.57 8.54
CA LEU A 4 -15.36 36.20 8.93
C LEU A 4 -15.35 37.72 8.72
N LYS A 5 -16.03 38.23 7.68
CA LYS A 5 -16.12 39.68 7.44
C LYS A 5 -16.99 40.40 8.48
N LEU A 6 -17.95 39.71 9.09
CA LEU A 6 -18.78 40.29 10.15
C LEU A 6 -17.98 40.48 11.45
N ILE A 7 -17.13 39.52 11.79
CA ILE A 7 -16.27 39.57 12.99
C ILE A 7 -15.27 40.73 12.93
N TRP A 8 -14.78 41.06 11.73
CA TRP A 8 -13.83 42.17 11.51
C TRP A 8 -14.46 43.57 11.45
N LYS A 9 -15.78 43.68 11.35
CA LYS A 9 -16.47 44.99 11.22
C LYS A 9 -16.76 45.64 12.57
N ASP A 10 -16.74 44.87 13.66
CA ASP A 10 -16.96 45.38 15.01
C ASP A 10 -15.64 45.80 15.64
N ASN A 11 -15.45 47.12 15.79
CA ASN A 11 -14.26 47.74 16.42
C ASN A 11 -13.97 47.16 17.83
N VAL A 12 -15.00 46.69 18.52
CA VAL A 12 -14.90 46.07 19.85
C VAL A 12 -14.32 44.65 19.78
N ILE A 13 -14.75 43.83 18.81
CA ILE A 13 -14.30 42.43 18.68
C ILE A 13 -12.87 42.39 18.12
N SER A 14 -12.56 43.28 17.16
CA SER A 14 -11.19 43.49 16.68
C SER A 14 -10.26 43.95 17.81
N GLY A 15 -10.71 44.89 18.66
CA GLY A 15 -9.96 45.35 19.83
C GLY A 15 -9.70 44.26 20.86
N ILE A 16 -10.68 43.38 21.14
CA ILE A 16 -10.52 42.25 22.07
C ILE A 16 -9.57 41.19 21.50
N ILE A 17 -9.65 40.87 20.21
CA ILE A 17 -8.73 39.91 19.58
C ILE A 17 -7.31 40.46 19.58
N VAL A 18 -7.12 41.74 19.24
CA VAL A 18 -5.81 42.39 19.32
C VAL A 18 -5.32 42.46 20.76
N ALA A 19 -6.17 42.74 21.75
CA ALA A 19 -5.83 42.75 23.17
C ALA A 19 -5.46 41.34 23.70
N VAL A 20 -6.14 40.29 23.26
CA VAL A 20 -5.82 38.89 23.63
C VAL A 20 -4.52 38.44 22.95
N ILE A 21 -4.29 38.83 21.70
CA ILE A 21 -3.04 38.53 20.99
C ILE A 21 -1.88 39.31 21.62
N THR A 22 -2.04 40.60 21.93
CA THR A 22 -1.00 41.42 22.57
C THR A 22 -0.80 41.09 24.06
N ALA A 23 -1.82 40.63 24.79
CA ALA A 23 -1.67 40.11 26.14
C ALA A 23 -1.03 38.71 26.15
N GLY A 24 -1.35 37.85 25.18
CA GLY A 24 -0.79 36.50 25.02
C GLY A 24 0.64 36.47 24.46
N THR A 25 1.04 37.52 23.75
CA THR A 25 2.43 37.75 23.26
C THR A 25 3.14 38.86 24.04
N GLY A 26 2.67 39.19 25.24
CA GLY A 26 3.36 40.12 26.12
C GLY A 26 4.76 39.61 26.48
N ALA A 27 5.68 40.52 26.77
CA ALA A 27 7.09 40.25 27.09
C ALA A 27 7.32 39.06 28.07
N TRP A 28 6.37 38.80 28.97
CA TRP A 28 6.36 37.67 29.91
C TRP A 28 6.36 36.29 29.24
N PHE A 29 5.65 36.11 28.12
CA PHE A 29 5.68 34.85 27.35
C PHE A 29 7.05 34.62 26.72
N TRP A 30 7.65 35.68 26.16
CA TRP A 30 8.98 35.60 25.57
C TRP A 30 10.06 35.34 26.62
N GLU A 31 9.93 35.90 27.82
CA GLU A 31 10.81 35.58 28.96
C GLU A 31 10.63 34.13 29.43
N TYR A 32 9.42 33.58 29.39
CA TYR A 32 9.19 32.16 29.69
C TYR A 32 9.81 31.24 28.64
N VAL A 33 9.63 31.56 27.35
CA VAL A 33 10.21 30.82 26.22
C VAL A 33 11.74 30.88 26.24
N LYS A 34 12.34 32.03 26.54
CA LYS A 34 13.79 32.15 26.73
C LYS A 34 14.27 31.32 27.92
N ARG A 35 13.60 31.38 29.07
CA ARG A 35 13.96 30.57 30.25
C ARG A 35 13.84 29.07 29.95
N ALA A 36 12.80 28.66 29.23
CA ALA A 36 12.64 27.27 28.79
C ALA A 36 13.78 26.86 27.85
N MET A 37 14.14 27.68 26.86
CA MET A 37 15.25 27.39 25.95
C MET A 37 16.61 27.34 26.65
N ILE A 38 16.89 28.24 27.60
CA ILE A 38 18.14 28.21 28.39
C ILE A 38 18.16 26.99 29.30
N THR A 39 17.02 26.59 29.87
CA THR A 39 16.94 25.39 30.72
C THR A 39 17.17 24.13 29.90
N VAL A 40 16.48 23.98 28.77
CA VAL A 40 16.65 22.84 27.85
C VAL A 40 18.05 22.82 27.23
N GLY A 41 18.59 23.98 26.85
CA GLY A 41 19.97 24.14 26.38
C GLY A 41 21.01 23.83 27.45
N GLY A 42 20.72 24.12 28.72
CA GLY A 42 21.54 23.76 29.88
C GLY A 42 21.56 22.26 30.14
N TRP A 43 20.47 21.55 29.86
CA TRP A 43 20.42 20.08 29.95
C TRP A 43 21.22 19.43 28.82
N ALA A 44 21.17 20.01 27.61
CA ALA A 44 21.97 19.55 26.46
C ALA A 44 23.48 19.85 26.62
N SER A 45 23.83 20.89 27.36
CA SER A 45 25.22 21.34 27.56
C SER A 45 25.84 20.83 28.87
N TYR A 46 25.12 20.02 29.64
CA TYR A 46 25.67 19.41 30.84
C TYR A 46 26.78 18.44 30.44
N LYS A 47 27.99 18.66 30.94
CA LYS A 47 29.11 17.75 30.70
C LYS A 47 28.82 16.45 31.42
N VAL A 48 28.16 15.51 30.73
CA VAL A 48 27.95 14.17 31.25
C VAL A 48 29.28 13.43 31.15
N THR A 49 30.08 13.49 32.21
CA THR A 49 31.25 12.62 32.37
C THR A 49 30.75 11.20 32.62
N LEU A 50 30.41 10.49 31.54
CA LEU A 50 30.09 9.07 31.61
C LEU A 50 31.38 8.28 31.78
N PRO A 51 31.49 7.42 32.80
CA PRO A 51 32.61 6.52 32.87
C PRO A 51 32.54 5.55 31.68
N VAL A 52 33.71 5.20 31.13
CA VAL A 52 33.82 4.43 29.88
C VAL A 52 33.03 3.12 29.93
N TRP A 53 32.98 2.45 31.08
CA TRP A 53 32.22 1.22 31.28
C TRP A 53 30.70 1.41 31.10
N ALA A 54 30.14 2.57 31.46
CA ALA A 54 28.71 2.85 31.28
C ALA A 54 28.36 3.00 29.79
N VAL A 55 29.28 3.53 28.98
CA VAL A 55 29.11 3.61 27.52
C VAL A 55 29.09 2.21 26.89
N PHE A 56 29.96 1.31 27.35
CA PHE A 56 29.96 -0.09 26.92
C PHE A 56 28.64 -0.81 27.27
N ILE A 57 28.11 -0.60 28.48
CA ILE A 57 26.84 -1.20 28.88
C ILE A 57 25.68 -0.67 28.02
N ILE A 58 25.60 0.65 27.80
CA ILE A 58 24.55 1.24 26.95
C ILE A 58 24.65 0.73 25.51
N SER A 59 25.87 0.61 24.97
CA SER A 59 26.10 0.06 23.64
C SER A 59 25.64 -1.39 23.53
N LEU A 60 25.92 -2.23 24.53
CA LEU A 60 25.46 -3.62 24.57
C LEU A 60 23.94 -3.72 24.68
N ILE A 61 23.30 -2.87 25.48
CA ILE A 61 21.83 -2.81 25.58
C ILE A 61 21.22 -2.43 24.24
N LEU A 62 21.74 -1.40 23.57
CA LEU A 62 21.27 -0.99 22.24
C LEU A 62 21.46 -2.12 21.21
N LEU A 63 22.59 -2.81 21.23
CA LEU A 63 22.84 -3.95 20.34
C LEU A 63 21.87 -5.12 20.60
N SER A 64 21.53 -5.37 21.87
CA SER A 64 20.58 -6.41 22.27
C SER A 64 19.13 -6.10 21.87
N LEU A 65 18.80 -4.82 21.67
CA LEU A 65 17.47 -4.40 21.23
C LEU A 65 17.26 -4.60 19.71
N ILE A 66 18.33 -4.64 18.92
CA ILE A 66 18.25 -4.89 17.47
C ILE A 66 17.53 -6.20 17.13
N PRO A 67 17.88 -7.38 17.71
CA PRO A 67 17.16 -8.62 17.42
C PRO A 67 15.71 -8.59 17.93
N VAL A 68 15.43 -7.92 19.06
CA VAL A 68 14.06 -7.78 19.59
C VAL A 68 13.19 -6.94 18.66
N LEU A 69 13.73 -5.83 18.15
CA LEU A 69 13.05 -4.98 17.15
C LEU A 69 12.87 -5.71 15.82
N MET A 70 13.85 -6.50 15.39
CA MET A 70 13.74 -7.34 14.20
C MET A 70 12.67 -8.42 14.36
N LEU A 71 12.58 -9.06 15.52
CA LEU A 71 11.54 -10.07 15.81
C LEU A 71 10.16 -9.43 15.91
N TYR A 72 10.04 -8.26 16.54
CA TYR A 72 8.78 -7.52 16.61
C TYR A 72 8.34 -6.99 15.25
N ALA A 73 9.29 -6.50 14.43
CA ALA A 73 9.03 -6.11 13.05
C ALA A 73 8.60 -7.32 12.23
N LYS A 74 9.27 -8.48 12.38
CA LYS A 74 8.83 -9.72 11.74
C LYS A 74 7.46 -10.15 12.21
N SER A 75 7.12 -10.12 13.50
CA SER A 75 5.78 -10.52 13.97
C SER A 75 4.67 -9.57 13.51
N LYS A 76 4.97 -8.29 13.26
CA LYS A 76 3.99 -7.31 12.73
C LYS A 76 3.91 -7.28 11.21
N VAL A 77 5.00 -7.57 10.51
CA VAL A 77 5.11 -7.48 9.04
C VAL A 77 4.95 -8.84 8.36
N GLY A 78 5.37 -9.90 9.05
CA GLY A 78 5.24 -11.29 8.66
C GLY A 78 4.55 -12.03 9.79
N GLY A 79 3.23 -11.89 9.88
CA GLY A 79 2.48 -12.98 10.48
C GLY A 79 2.94 -14.26 9.80
N ASP A 80 3.41 -15.23 10.57
CA ASP A 80 3.58 -16.63 10.15
C ASP A 80 2.19 -17.22 9.84
N SER A 81 1.43 -16.56 8.97
CA SER A 81 0.33 -17.16 8.26
C SER A 81 0.99 -18.12 7.29
N VAL A 82 0.86 -19.43 7.56
CA VAL A 82 0.95 -20.47 6.55
C VAL A 82 0.47 -19.86 5.23
N GLU A 83 1.39 -19.66 4.29
CA GLU A 83 1.10 -18.95 3.06
C GLU A 83 -0.18 -19.56 2.47
N PRO A 84 -1.26 -18.77 2.27
CA PRO A 84 -2.55 -19.33 1.92
C PRO A 84 -2.39 -20.25 0.72
N LYS A 85 -2.93 -21.47 0.80
CA LYS A 85 -2.68 -22.52 -0.22
C LYS A 85 -2.99 -22.05 -1.65
N PHE A 86 -3.87 -21.06 -1.81
CA PHE A 86 -4.20 -20.45 -3.10
C PHE A 86 -3.03 -19.68 -3.74
N PHE A 87 -1.98 -19.28 -3.01
CA PHE A 87 -0.81 -18.62 -3.61
C PHE A 87 -0.10 -19.49 -4.65
N LYS A 88 -0.24 -20.82 -4.56
CA LYS A 88 0.27 -21.76 -5.56
C LYS A 88 -0.62 -21.88 -6.80
N TYR A 89 -1.90 -21.53 -6.69
CA TYR A 89 -2.86 -21.50 -7.80
C TYR A 89 -2.59 -20.27 -8.65
N THR A 90 -1.78 -20.44 -9.72
CA THR A 90 -1.20 -19.38 -10.55
C THR A 90 -1.39 -19.62 -12.05
N LYS A 91 -1.99 -20.76 -12.40
CA LYS A 91 -2.27 -21.15 -13.78
C LYS A 91 -3.55 -21.98 -13.80
N ASP A 92 -4.37 -21.79 -14.81
CA ASP A 92 -5.52 -22.65 -15.09
C ASP A 92 -6.00 -22.44 -16.53
N ASN A 93 -6.85 -23.35 -17.01
CA ASN A 93 -7.65 -23.15 -18.20
C ASN A 93 -9.01 -22.54 -17.79
N ILE A 94 -9.25 -21.32 -18.24
CA ILE A 94 -10.47 -20.56 -17.96
C ILE A 94 -11.06 -20.16 -19.30
N PHE A 95 -12.33 -20.49 -19.55
CA PHE A 95 -13.04 -20.17 -20.79
C PHE A 95 -12.35 -20.69 -22.06
N GLY A 96 -11.69 -21.85 -21.97
CA GLY A 96 -10.93 -22.42 -23.08
C GLY A 96 -9.59 -21.72 -23.35
N ILE A 97 -9.18 -20.78 -22.49
CA ILE A 97 -7.92 -20.03 -22.61
C ILE A 97 -6.97 -20.46 -21.51
N ASN A 98 -5.68 -20.63 -21.84
CA ASN A 98 -4.66 -20.86 -20.82
C ASN A 98 -4.28 -19.54 -20.18
N VAL A 99 -4.56 -19.38 -18.90
CA VAL A 99 -4.30 -18.16 -18.15
C VAL A 99 -3.24 -18.43 -17.10
N THR A 100 -2.29 -17.50 -16.97
CA THR A 100 -1.25 -17.53 -15.95
C THR A 100 -1.18 -16.18 -15.25
N TRP A 101 -0.93 -16.18 -13.95
CA TRP A 101 -0.90 -14.95 -13.16
C TRP A 101 0.02 -15.07 -11.95
N ARG A 102 0.21 -13.95 -11.26
CA ARG A 102 0.93 -13.87 -9.99
C ARG A 102 0.03 -13.25 -8.93
N TRP A 103 0.10 -13.75 -7.71
CA TRP A 103 -0.51 -13.10 -6.56
C TRP A 103 0.40 -11.96 -6.08
N SER A 104 -0.20 -10.78 -5.90
CA SER A 104 0.46 -9.63 -5.31
C SER A 104 -0.32 -9.16 -4.08
N ARG A 105 0.39 -8.52 -3.16
CA ARG A 105 -0.16 -7.95 -1.93
C ARG A 105 0.40 -6.55 -1.76
N ASN A 106 -0.47 -5.59 -1.46
CA ASN A 106 -0.04 -4.24 -1.15
C ASN A 106 0.63 -4.21 0.23
N PHE A 107 1.69 -3.41 0.37
CA PHE A 107 2.42 -3.29 1.62
C PHE A 107 1.47 -2.81 2.73
N GLY A 108 1.33 -3.60 3.80
CA GLY A 108 0.42 -3.31 4.91
C GLY A 108 -1.06 -3.66 4.70
N SER A 109 -1.44 -4.26 3.56
CA SER A 109 -2.78 -4.82 3.34
C SER A 109 -2.79 -6.34 3.47
N TYR A 110 -3.89 -6.88 4.00
CA TYR A 110 -4.15 -8.32 3.99
C TYR A 110 -4.77 -8.79 2.67
N GLU A 111 -5.26 -7.84 1.85
CA GLU A 111 -5.90 -8.13 0.58
C GLU A 111 -4.86 -8.56 -0.46
N CYS A 112 -5.13 -9.69 -1.10
CA CYS A 112 -4.31 -10.24 -2.17
C CYS A 112 -5.07 -10.03 -3.48
N TYR A 113 -4.36 -9.61 -4.53
CA TYR A 113 -4.95 -9.40 -5.84
C TYR A 113 -4.13 -10.11 -6.91
N VAL A 114 -4.81 -10.38 -8.03
CA VAL A 114 -4.19 -11.00 -9.19
C VAL A 114 -3.43 -9.93 -9.96
N SER A 115 -2.18 -10.23 -10.30
CA SER A 115 -1.25 -9.35 -11.02
C SER A 115 -0.60 -10.10 -12.18
N ASN A 116 -0.16 -9.37 -13.21
CA ASN A 116 0.49 -9.94 -14.39
C ASN A 116 -0.30 -11.09 -15.02
N LEU A 117 -1.59 -10.88 -15.23
CA LEU A 117 -2.48 -11.83 -15.89
C LEU A 117 -2.08 -11.95 -17.37
N ASN A 118 -1.57 -13.12 -17.76
CA ASN A 118 -1.18 -13.42 -19.14
C ASN A 118 -2.15 -14.45 -19.72
N LYS A 119 -2.74 -14.12 -20.87
CA LYS A 119 -3.66 -14.96 -21.64
C LYS A 119 -2.89 -15.62 -22.79
N ARG A 120 -2.94 -16.94 -22.89
CA ARG A 120 -2.25 -17.74 -23.89
C ARG A 120 -3.20 -18.68 -24.61
N CYS A 121 -2.91 -18.91 -25.89
CA CYS A 121 -3.63 -19.89 -26.69
C CYS A 121 -3.49 -21.30 -26.07
N PRO A 122 -4.58 -22.07 -25.95
CA PRO A 122 -4.52 -23.42 -25.42
C PRO A 122 -3.80 -24.42 -26.34
N LYS A 123 -3.75 -24.14 -27.66
CA LYS A 123 -3.16 -25.03 -28.66
C LYS A 123 -1.66 -24.78 -28.86
N CYS A 124 -1.26 -23.54 -29.17
CA CYS A 124 0.12 -23.20 -29.51
C CYS A 124 0.89 -22.48 -28.39
N HIS A 125 0.23 -22.17 -27.26
CA HIS A 125 0.80 -21.45 -26.12
C HIS A 125 1.31 -20.02 -26.42
N ALA A 126 1.09 -19.52 -27.64
CA ALA A 126 1.39 -18.15 -28.02
C ALA A 126 0.51 -17.16 -27.24
N ILE A 127 0.98 -15.92 -27.17
CA ILE A 127 0.24 -14.81 -26.55
C ILE A 127 -1.01 -14.53 -27.41
N LEU A 128 -2.11 -14.19 -26.77
CA LEU A 128 -3.31 -13.76 -27.51
C LEU A 128 -3.14 -12.31 -27.95
N ASP A 129 -3.59 -12.01 -29.16
CA ASP A 129 -3.61 -10.66 -29.68
C ASP A 129 -4.76 -9.89 -29.03
N GLU A 130 -4.44 -8.72 -28.50
CA GLU A 130 -5.33 -7.83 -27.76
C GLU A 130 -5.45 -6.51 -28.52
N ASN A 131 -5.99 -6.58 -29.74
CA ASN A 131 -6.18 -5.42 -30.58
C ASN A 131 -7.45 -4.66 -30.17
N ASP A 132 -7.30 -3.65 -29.32
CA ASP A 132 -8.39 -2.80 -28.79
C ASP A 132 -8.89 -1.74 -29.80
N TYR A 133 -8.27 -1.60 -30.99
CA TYR A 133 -8.45 -0.41 -31.83
C TYR A 133 -9.53 -0.47 -32.91
N SER A 134 -10.10 -1.63 -33.26
CA SER A 134 -11.09 -1.65 -34.36
C SER A 134 -12.25 -2.61 -34.15
N TYR A 135 -12.03 -3.83 -33.68
CA TYR A 135 -13.11 -4.75 -33.30
C TYR A 135 -12.51 -5.72 -32.28
N PRO A 136 -13.03 -5.79 -31.05
CA PRO A 136 -12.41 -6.60 -30.02
C PRO A 136 -12.61 -8.08 -30.32
N THR A 137 -11.64 -8.66 -31.01
CA THR A 137 -11.62 -10.08 -31.35
C THR A 137 -10.38 -10.65 -30.71
N ILE A 138 -10.58 -11.36 -29.60
CA ILE A 138 -9.50 -12.13 -28.99
C ILE A 138 -9.10 -13.22 -29.98
N SER A 139 -7.93 -13.10 -30.56
CA SER A 139 -7.40 -14.07 -31.51
C SER A 139 -6.02 -14.54 -31.09
N CYS A 140 -5.58 -15.67 -31.63
CA CYS A 140 -4.22 -16.11 -31.42
C CYS A 140 -3.29 -15.32 -32.34
N ILE A 141 -2.20 -14.77 -31.82
CA ILE A 141 -1.22 -14.00 -32.63
C ILE A 141 -0.55 -14.83 -33.73
N THR A 142 -0.61 -16.17 -33.63
CA THR A 142 -0.03 -17.06 -34.64
C THR A 142 -1.09 -17.50 -35.64
N ASP A 143 -0.91 -17.13 -36.90
CA ASP A 143 -1.83 -17.44 -38.01
C ASP A 143 -2.04 -18.95 -38.22
N TRP A 144 -1.02 -19.77 -37.96
CA TRP A 144 -1.05 -21.22 -38.22
C TRP A 144 -1.81 -22.04 -37.18
N CYS A 145 -2.13 -21.47 -36.01
CA CYS A 145 -2.75 -22.21 -34.91
C CYS A 145 -4.24 -22.50 -35.16
N GLY A 146 -4.92 -21.59 -35.87
CA GLY A 146 -6.35 -21.68 -36.19
C GLY A 146 -7.25 -21.82 -34.95
N TRP A 147 -6.76 -21.45 -33.76
CA TRP A 147 -7.57 -21.44 -32.56
C TRP A 147 -8.47 -20.20 -32.55
N GLN A 148 -9.73 -20.42 -32.21
CA GLN A 148 -10.73 -19.37 -32.02
C GLN A 148 -11.35 -19.54 -30.63
N PRO A 149 -11.66 -18.44 -29.93
CA PRO A 149 -12.40 -18.50 -28.68
C PRO A 149 -13.82 -19.07 -28.89
N GLU A 150 -14.44 -19.54 -27.81
CA GLU A 150 -15.85 -19.92 -27.85
C GLU A 150 -16.71 -18.72 -28.32
N GLU A 151 -17.79 -18.99 -29.05
CA GLU A 151 -18.63 -17.96 -29.72
C GLU A 151 -19.08 -16.85 -28.75
N LYS A 152 -19.43 -17.20 -27.51
CA LYS A 152 -19.81 -16.25 -26.45
C LYS A 152 -18.70 -15.28 -26.01
N TYR A 153 -17.45 -15.55 -26.38
CA TYR A 153 -16.27 -14.74 -26.04
C TYR A 153 -15.59 -14.13 -27.27
N ALA A 154 -15.98 -14.54 -28.48
CA ALA A 154 -15.34 -14.11 -29.74
C ALA A 154 -15.49 -12.61 -30.05
N GLY A 155 -16.50 -11.94 -29.48
CA GLY A 155 -16.71 -10.49 -29.64
C GLY A 155 -16.49 -9.66 -28.38
N LEU A 156 -15.90 -10.22 -27.33
CA LEU A 156 -15.65 -9.49 -26.09
C LEU A 156 -14.42 -8.60 -26.20
N HIS A 157 -14.52 -7.41 -25.62
CA HIS A 157 -13.36 -6.54 -25.38
C HIS A 157 -12.31 -7.22 -24.51
N SER A 158 -11.02 -6.93 -24.76
CA SER A 158 -9.93 -7.54 -23.99
C SER A 158 -10.08 -7.28 -22.50
N SER A 159 -10.49 -6.05 -22.14
CA SER A 159 -10.80 -5.66 -20.76
C SER A 159 -11.99 -6.41 -20.16
N GLU A 160 -13.04 -6.66 -20.93
CA GLU A 160 -14.22 -7.42 -20.48
C GLU A 160 -13.88 -8.90 -20.24
N LEU A 161 -13.11 -9.51 -21.15
CA LEU A 161 -12.60 -10.86 -20.95
C LEU A 161 -11.70 -10.90 -19.70
N GLN A 162 -10.81 -9.94 -19.55
CA GLN A 162 -9.92 -9.85 -18.40
C GLN A 162 -10.72 -9.73 -17.09
N GLN A 163 -11.75 -8.88 -17.04
CA GLN A 163 -12.62 -8.76 -15.87
C GLN A 163 -13.33 -10.08 -15.56
N LYS A 164 -13.88 -10.76 -16.57
CA LYS A 164 -14.51 -12.08 -16.38
C LYS A 164 -13.52 -13.12 -15.84
N ILE A 165 -12.28 -13.11 -16.31
CA ILE A 165 -11.22 -14.00 -15.80
C ILE A 165 -10.90 -13.69 -14.35
N TYR A 166 -10.74 -12.41 -13.98
CA TYR A 166 -10.50 -12.03 -12.58
C TYR A 166 -11.64 -12.51 -11.67
N THR A 167 -12.88 -12.29 -12.06
CA THR A 167 -14.06 -12.74 -11.30
C THR A 167 -14.08 -14.26 -11.16
N GLU A 168 -13.71 -15.01 -12.19
CA GLU A 168 -13.69 -16.47 -12.14
C GLU A 168 -12.55 -17.01 -11.26
N ILE A 169 -11.37 -16.38 -11.28
CA ILE A 169 -10.27 -16.70 -10.35
C ILE A 169 -10.72 -16.45 -8.92
N ASP A 170 -11.31 -15.28 -8.65
CA ASP A 170 -11.79 -14.89 -7.33
C ASP A 170 -12.86 -15.87 -6.81
N ARG A 171 -13.85 -16.19 -7.66
CA ARG A 171 -14.89 -17.18 -7.35
C ARG A 171 -14.30 -18.53 -6.97
N ARG A 172 -13.33 -19.04 -7.74
CA ARG A 172 -12.67 -20.35 -7.47
C ARG A 172 -11.85 -20.35 -6.20
N VAL A 173 -11.18 -19.24 -5.88
CA VAL A 173 -10.42 -19.10 -4.64
C VAL A 173 -11.35 -19.13 -3.43
N HIS A 174 -12.46 -18.38 -3.49
CA HIS A 174 -13.45 -18.32 -2.42
C HIS A 174 -14.30 -19.59 -2.30
N SER A 175 -14.62 -20.27 -3.41
CA SER A 175 -15.34 -21.54 -3.39
C SER A 175 -14.46 -22.74 -3.02
N GLY A 176 -13.14 -22.60 -3.12
CA GLY A 176 -12.18 -23.67 -2.84
C GLY A 176 -11.93 -24.63 -4.02
N GLU A 177 -12.55 -24.41 -5.17
CA GLU A 177 -12.38 -25.21 -6.40
C GLU A 177 -10.93 -25.21 -6.92
N TYR A 178 -10.14 -24.18 -6.57
CA TYR A 178 -8.72 -24.11 -6.91
C TYR A 178 -7.89 -25.31 -6.42
N LYS A 179 -8.39 -26.06 -5.42
CA LYS A 179 -7.70 -27.23 -4.86
C LYS A 179 -7.78 -28.46 -5.76
N LEU A 180 -8.65 -28.46 -6.76
CA LEU A 180 -8.90 -29.57 -7.68
C LEU A 180 -8.10 -29.46 -8.99
N ARG A 181 -7.24 -28.44 -9.12
CA ARG A 181 -6.56 -28.04 -10.36
C ARG A 181 -5.04 -28.16 -10.23
#